data_AF-A0A0K1D8X9-F1
#
_entry.id   AF-A0A0K1D8X9-F1
#
_cell.length_a   1.000
_cell.length_b   1.000
_cell.length_c   1.000
_cell.angle_alpha   90.00
_cell.angle_beta   90.00
_cell.angle_gamma   90.00
#
_symmetry.space_group_name_H-M   'P 1'
#
loop_
_entity.id
_entity.type
_entity.pdbx_description
1 polymer ?
#
loop_
_entity_poly.entity_id
_entity_poly.type
_entity_poly.pdbx_seq_one_letter_code
_entity_poly.pdbx_strand_id
1 'polypeptide(L)'
;SSFGGKEGLFAAVIAHMIEEIFDDSADQPRPAATLSATLEHFGRRFLTSLLDPRCQSLYRLVVAESPRFPAIGKSFYEQGPQQSYLLLSERLAAVAPHMDEETLYAVACQFLEMLKADLFLKALSVADFQPTMALLETRLKLSVDIIACYLEHLSQRPAQG
;
A
#
# COMPACT_ATOMS: atom_id res chain seq x y z
N SER A 1 -16.27 -5.28 29.61
CA SER A 1 -15.15 -4.33 29.40
C SER A 1 -13.90 -5.13 29.08
N SER A 2 -13.54 -5.30 27.79
CA SER A 2 -12.34 -6.04 27.33
C SER A 2 -11.81 -5.55 25.97
N PHE A 3 -12.33 -4.44 25.45
CA PHE A 3 -11.93 -3.92 24.14
C PHE A 3 -10.62 -3.11 24.20
N GLY A 4 -10.41 -2.33 25.28
CA GLY A 4 -9.23 -1.47 25.50
C GLY A 4 -7.84 -2.10 25.27
N GLY A 5 -7.69 -3.39 25.58
CA GLY A 5 -6.41 -4.11 25.36
C GLY A 5 -6.26 -4.68 23.95
N LYS A 6 -7.37 -4.93 23.24
CA LYS A 6 -7.36 -5.50 21.89
C LYS A 6 -7.10 -4.43 20.84
N GLU A 7 -7.62 -3.22 21.04
CA GLU A 7 -7.37 -2.07 20.17
C GLU A 7 -5.88 -1.72 20.07
N GLY A 8 -5.16 -1.77 21.19
CA GLY A 8 -3.71 -1.57 21.22
C GLY A 8 -2.94 -2.67 20.47
N LEU A 9 -3.39 -3.93 20.56
CA LEU A 9 -2.78 -5.03 19.80
C LEU A 9 -3.04 -4.89 18.29
N PHE A 10 -4.23 -4.44 17.89
CA PHE A 10 -4.53 -4.17 16.47
C PHE A 10 -3.63 -3.08 15.90
N ALA A 11 -3.52 -1.96 16.62
CA ALA A 11 -2.65 -0.86 16.24
C ALA A 11 -1.20 -1.32 16.07
N ALA A 12 -0.68 -2.09 17.04
CA ALA A 12 0.70 -2.60 16.98
C ALA A 12 0.93 -3.53 15.79
N VAL A 13 -0.03 -4.40 15.48
CA VAL A 13 0.05 -5.32 14.34
C VAL A 13 0.02 -4.57 13.00
N ILE A 14 -0.82 -3.53 12.87
CA ILE A 14 -0.87 -2.68 11.66
C ILE A 14 0.44 -1.90 11.50
N ALA A 15 0.90 -1.25 12.58
CA ALA A 15 2.14 -0.50 12.57
C ALA A 15 3.32 -1.37 12.12
N HIS A 16 3.43 -2.58 12.67
CA HIS A 16 4.47 -3.52 12.30
C HIS A 16 4.41 -3.93 10.81
N MET A 17 3.22 -4.19 10.26
CA MET A 17 3.08 -4.51 8.84
C MET A 17 3.50 -3.34 7.93
N ILE A 18 3.23 -2.11 8.34
CA ILE A 18 3.65 -0.91 7.60
C ILE A 18 5.15 -0.72 7.69
N GLU A 19 5.72 -0.87 8.87
CA GLU A 19 7.17 -0.86 9.07
C GLU A 19 7.83 -1.89 8.14
N GLU A 20 7.34 -3.13 8.08
CA GLU A 20 7.85 -4.15 7.16
C GLU A 20 7.79 -3.74 5.67
N ILE A 21 6.81 -2.91 5.27
CA ILE A 21 6.70 -2.42 3.88
C ILE A 21 7.69 -1.28 3.60
N PHE A 22 7.89 -0.38 4.56
CA PHE A 22 8.63 0.88 4.36
C PHE A 22 9.99 0.93 5.08
N ASP A 23 10.42 -0.18 5.67
CA ASP A 23 11.73 -0.30 6.31
C ASP A 23 12.86 -0.27 5.26
N ASP A 24 13.50 0.89 5.14
CA ASP A 24 14.65 1.12 4.26
C ASP A 24 15.99 0.65 4.87
N SER A 25 15.99 0.08 6.09
CA SER A 25 17.19 -0.39 6.78
C SER A 25 17.60 -1.82 6.39
N ALA A 26 16.70 -2.58 5.76
CA ALA A 26 17.00 -3.90 5.24
C ALA A 26 18.10 -3.83 4.16
N ASP A 27 18.94 -4.86 4.11
CA ASP A 27 20.15 -5.01 3.27
C ASP A 27 19.88 -5.12 1.75
N GLN A 28 18.79 -4.49 1.28
CA GLN A 28 18.42 -4.42 -0.12
C GLN A 28 19.01 -3.17 -0.77
N PRO A 29 19.46 -3.26 -2.03
CA PRO A 29 19.94 -2.09 -2.76
C PRO A 29 18.85 -1.02 -2.77
N ARG A 30 19.18 0.17 -2.28
CA ARG A 30 18.30 1.33 -2.41
C ARG A 30 17.92 1.47 -3.90
N PRO A 31 16.63 1.65 -4.23
CA PRO A 31 16.23 1.75 -5.63
C PRO A 31 17.00 2.88 -6.32
N ALA A 32 17.21 2.73 -7.63
CA ALA A 32 17.65 3.85 -8.45
C ALA A 32 16.73 5.06 -8.17
N ALA A 33 17.27 6.27 -8.25
CA ALA A 33 16.55 7.50 -7.94
C ALA A 33 15.53 7.86 -9.05
N THR A 34 14.57 6.97 -9.30
CA THR A 34 13.49 7.12 -10.27
C THR A 34 12.16 6.74 -9.65
N LEU A 35 11.08 7.33 -10.17
CA LEU A 35 9.71 7.03 -9.75
C LEU A 35 9.37 5.55 -9.95
N SER A 36 9.66 4.98 -11.12
CA SER A 36 9.34 3.59 -11.42
C SER A 36 10.08 2.59 -10.52
N ALA A 37 11.36 2.82 -10.23
CA ALA A 37 12.11 1.93 -9.33
C ALA A 37 11.59 2.02 -7.88
N THR A 38 11.17 3.21 -7.44
CA THR A 38 10.54 3.42 -6.14
C THR A 38 9.20 2.69 -6.05
N LEU A 39 8.33 2.84 -7.06
CA LEU A 39 7.04 2.15 -7.15
C LEU A 39 7.23 0.62 -7.17
N GLU A 40 8.19 0.10 -7.94
CA GLU A 40 8.47 -1.33 -7.99
C GLU A 40 8.92 -1.88 -6.64
N HIS A 41 9.86 -1.19 -5.98
CA HIS A 41 10.41 -1.61 -4.69
C HIS A 41 9.30 -1.72 -3.63
N PHE A 42 8.57 -0.63 -3.38
CA PHE A 42 7.53 -0.62 -2.34
C PHE A 42 6.29 -1.41 -2.75
N GLY A 43 5.94 -1.43 -4.04
CA GLY A 43 4.81 -2.22 -4.54
C GLY A 43 4.99 -3.72 -4.35
N ARG A 44 6.22 -4.23 -4.52
CA ARG A 44 6.57 -5.63 -4.25
C ARG A 44 6.36 -5.98 -2.77
N ARG A 45 6.89 -5.15 -1.87
CA ARG A 45 6.76 -5.32 -0.42
C ARG A 45 5.31 -5.23 0.04
N PHE A 46 4.57 -4.28 -0.52
CA PHE A 46 3.14 -4.13 -0.28
C PHE A 46 2.37 -5.38 -0.67
N LEU A 47 2.60 -5.95 -1.87
CA LEU A 47 1.95 -7.19 -2.30
C LEU A 47 2.28 -8.37 -1.37
N THR A 48 3.52 -8.49 -0.92
CA THR A 48 3.91 -9.53 0.05
C THR A 48 3.15 -9.37 1.38
N SER A 49 3.12 -8.16 1.93
CA SER A 49 2.40 -7.87 3.19
C SER A 49 0.89 -8.09 3.06
N LEU A 50 0.30 -7.66 1.94
CA LEU A 50 -1.12 -7.82 1.64
C LEU A 50 -1.56 -9.29 1.59
N LEU A 51 -0.66 -10.17 1.14
CA LEU A 51 -0.90 -11.61 1.00
C LEU A 51 -0.51 -12.39 2.25
N ASP A 52 0.04 -11.74 3.28
CA ASP A 52 0.30 -12.36 4.56
C ASP A 52 -1.03 -12.79 5.23
N PRO A 53 -1.14 -14.05 5.69
CA PRO A 53 -2.34 -14.54 6.38
C PRO A 53 -2.76 -13.70 7.60
N ARG A 54 -1.79 -13.05 8.28
CA ARG A 54 -2.03 -12.12 9.40
C ARG A 54 -2.78 -10.89 8.92
N CYS A 55 -2.35 -10.30 7.79
CA CYS A 55 -3.00 -9.15 7.17
C CYS A 55 -4.44 -9.47 6.76
N GLN A 56 -4.64 -10.61 6.08
CA GLN A 56 -5.97 -11.05 5.64
C GLN A 56 -6.92 -11.32 6.81
N SER A 57 -6.43 -11.99 7.85
CA SER A 57 -7.21 -12.30 9.06
C SER A 57 -7.64 -11.02 9.78
N LEU A 58 -6.71 -10.06 9.91
CA LEU A 58 -7.00 -8.75 10.48
C LEU A 58 -8.06 -8.00 9.67
N TYR A 59 -7.91 -7.95 8.34
CA TYR A 59 -8.87 -7.27 7.48
C TYR A 59 -10.28 -7.86 7.61
N ARG A 60 -10.42 -9.20 7.57
CA ARG A 60 -11.72 -9.87 7.75
C ARG A 60 -12.37 -9.49 9.09
N LEU A 61 -11.57 -9.46 10.16
CA LEU A 61 -12.05 -9.10 11.48
C LEU A 61 -12.52 -7.64 11.55
N VAL A 62 -11.72 -6.70 11.02
CA VAL A 62 -12.08 -5.28 10.98
C VAL A 62 -13.39 -5.08 10.21
N VAL A 63 -13.51 -5.68 9.03
CA VAL A 63 -14.74 -5.59 8.21
C VAL A 63 -15.94 -6.15 8.96
N ALA A 64 -15.79 -7.31 9.61
CA ALA A 64 -16.86 -7.97 10.36
C ALA A 64 -17.32 -7.16 11.59
N GLU A 65 -16.38 -6.53 12.31
CA GLU A 65 -16.67 -5.85 13.58
C GLU A 65 -17.01 -4.36 13.40
N SER A 66 -16.60 -3.72 12.30
CA SER A 66 -16.79 -2.27 12.09
C SER A 66 -18.24 -1.77 12.17
N PRO A 67 -19.29 -2.51 11.73
CA PRO A 67 -20.67 -2.04 11.90
C PRO A 67 -21.09 -1.94 13.37
N ARG A 68 -20.51 -2.79 14.24
CA ARG A 68 -20.79 -2.82 15.68
C ARG A 68 -19.85 -1.91 16.46
N PHE A 69 -18.60 -1.78 16.02
CA PHE A 69 -17.54 -0.99 16.64
C PHE A 69 -16.86 -0.07 15.61
N PRO A 70 -17.48 1.07 15.24
CA PRO A 70 -16.99 1.94 14.16
C PRO A 70 -15.57 2.46 14.38
N ALA A 71 -15.16 2.62 15.65
CA ALA A 71 -13.81 3.06 16.00
C ALA A 71 -12.72 2.11 15.47
N ILE A 72 -13.00 0.80 15.38
CA ILE A 72 -12.04 -0.19 14.85
C ILE A 72 -11.82 0.04 13.35
N GLY A 73 -12.89 0.24 12.58
CA GLY A 73 -12.80 0.52 11.14
C GLY A 73 -12.06 1.82 10.85
N LYS A 74 -12.38 2.89 11.61
CA LYS A 74 -11.70 4.18 11.50
C LYS A 74 -10.20 4.05 11.79
N SER A 75 -9.85 3.45 12.93
CA SER A 75 -8.46 3.26 13.35
C SER A 75 -7.68 2.43 12.32
N PHE A 76 -8.27 1.34 11.81
CA PHE A 76 -7.67 0.52 10.77
C PHE A 76 -7.41 1.33 9.49
N TYR A 77 -8.37 2.14 9.04
CA TYR A 77 -8.19 2.96 7.83
C TYR A 77 -7.08 4.00 7.99
N GLU A 78 -7.09 4.73 9.11
CA GLU A 78 -6.14 5.81 9.40
C GLU A 78 -4.72 5.29 9.61
N GLN A 79 -4.58 4.17 10.33
CA GLN A 79 -3.27 3.60 10.66
C GLN A 79 -2.74 2.66 9.58
N GLY A 80 -3.61 2.07 8.75
CA GLY A 80 -3.24 1.08 7.75
C GLY A 80 -3.10 1.70 6.35
N PRO A 81 -4.18 1.69 5.53
CA PRO A 81 -4.19 2.25 4.18
C PRO A 81 -3.66 3.69 4.10
N GLN A 82 -4.17 4.60 4.94
CA GLN A 82 -3.80 6.01 4.85
C GLN A 82 -2.31 6.24 5.14
N GLN A 83 -1.75 5.60 6.18
CA GLN A 83 -0.31 5.68 6.45
C GLN A 83 0.52 5.11 5.30
N SER A 84 0.07 4.02 4.67
CA SER A 84 0.78 3.44 3.53
C SER A 84 0.81 4.39 2.33
N TYR A 85 -0.27 5.14 2.09
CA TYR A 85 -0.31 6.16 1.04
C TYR A 85 0.63 7.32 1.35
N LEU A 86 0.64 7.80 2.60
CA LEU A 86 1.53 8.88 3.05
C LEU A 86 3.00 8.49 2.87
N LEU A 87 3.41 7.34 3.38
CA LEU A 87 4.80 6.88 3.33
C LEU A 87 5.27 6.67 1.90
N LEU A 88 4.44 6.07 1.03
CA LEU A 88 4.81 5.94 -0.38
C LEU A 88 4.92 7.31 -1.06
N SER A 89 4.00 8.24 -0.77
CA SER A 89 4.06 9.61 -1.29
C SER A 89 5.38 10.30 -0.92
N GLU A 90 5.81 10.20 0.34
CA GLU A 90 7.09 10.74 0.80
C GLU A 90 8.29 10.16 0.04
N ARG A 91 8.27 8.85 -0.22
CA ARG A 91 9.33 8.18 -0.99
C ARG A 91 9.35 8.63 -2.45
N LEU A 92 8.19 8.86 -3.06
CA LEU A 92 8.09 9.42 -4.40
C LEU A 92 8.57 10.88 -4.44
N ALA A 93 8.23 11.69 -3.44
CA ALA A 93 8.66 13.09 -3.33
C ALA A 93 10.19 13.20 -3.25
N ALA A 94 10.85 12.26 -2.57
CA ALA A 94 12.31 12.22 -2.47
C ALA A 94 13.02 12.04 -3.83
N VAL A 95 12.36 11.44 -4.82
CA VAL A 95 12.90 11.23 -6.18
C VAL A 95 12.28 12.15 -7.24
N ALA A 96 11.18 12.84 -6.90
CA ALA A 96 10.49 13.79 -7.76
C ALA A 96 10.09 15.08 -7.00
N PRO A 97 11.07 15.84 -6.45
CA PRO A 97 10.80 16.99 -5.57
C PRO A 97 10.14 18.18 -6.29
N HIS A 98 10.00 18.11 -7.61
CA HIS A 98 9.34 19.12 -8.45
C HIS A 98 7.84 18.85 -8.63
N MET A 99 7.35 17.69 -8.20
CA MET A 99 5.93 17.34 -8.27
C MET A 99 5.21 17.78 -7.00
N ASP A 100 3.95 18.17 -7.17
CA ASP A 100 3.07 18.58 -6.08
C ASP A 100 2.73 17.40 -5.14
N GLU A 101 2.68 17.68 -3.83
CA GLU A 101 2.46 16.66 -2.79
C GLU A 101 1.08 16.01 -2.88
N GLU A 102 0.03 16.78 -3.22
CA GLU A 102 -1.34 16.25 -3.38
C GLU A 102 -1.38 15.27 -4.56
N THR A 103 -0.70 15.60 -5.65
CA THR A 103 -0.54 14.73 -6.81
C THR A 103 0.19 13.43 -6.44
N LEU A 104 1.30 13.51 -5.72
CA LEU A 104 2.07 12.33 -5.31
C LEU A 104 1.27 11.44 -4.34
N TYR A 105 0.50 12.04 -3.44
CA TYR A 105 -0.38 11.29 -2.54
C TYR A 105 -1.50 10.57 -3.30
N ALA A 106 -2.13 11.26 -4.27
CA ALA A 106 -3.14 10.65 -5.13
C ALA A 106 -2.57 9.48 -5.95
N VAL A 107 -1.35 9.64 -6.48
CA VAL A 107 -0.62 8.58 -7.20
C VAL A 107 -0.31 7.40 -6.28
N ALA A 108 0.17 7.64 -5.07
CA ALA A 108 0.47 6.60 -4.09
C ALA A 108 -0.79 5.79 -3.73
N CYS A 109 -1.90 6.48 -3.45
CA CYS A 109 -3.20 5.86 -3.21
C CYS A 109 -3.62 4.98 -4.39
N GLN A 110 -3.66 5.56 -5.60
CA GLN A 110 -4.11 4.85 -6.79
C GLN A 110 -3.23 3.62 -7.12
N PHE A 111 -1.91 3.76 -7.01
CA PHE A 111 -0.98 2.68 -7.24
C PHE A 111 -1.21 1.50 -6.28
N LEU A 112 -1.27 1.78 -4.97
CA LEU A 112 -1.45 0.73 -3.97
C LEU A 112 -2.81 0.03 -4.10
N GLU A 113 -3.88 0.75 -4.42
CA GLU A 113 -5.19 0.13 -4.68
C GLU A 113 -5.22 -0.68 -5.98
N MET A 114 -4.49 -0.26 -7.02
CA MET A 114 -4.35 -1.05 -8.25
C MET A 114 -3.61 -2.37 -8.04
N LEU A 115 -2.65 -2.42 -7.12
CA LEU A 115 -1.96 -3.67 -6.77
C LEU A 115 -2.92 -4.68 -6.13
N LYS A 116 -3.87 -4.21 -5.30
CA LYS A 116 -4.89 -5.07 -4.68
C LYS A 116 -5.80 -5.70 -5.71
N ALA A 117 -6.40 -4.87 -6.58
CA ALA A 117 -7.35 -5.24 -7.62
C ALA A 117 -8.22 -6.48 -7.25
N ASP A 118 -8.25 -7.50 -8.10
CA ASP A 118 -8.96 -8.75 -7.82
C ASP A 118 -8.18 -9.71 -6.90
N LEU A 119 -6.87 -9.52 -6.71
CA LEU A 119 -6.03 -10.40 -5.88
C LEU A 119 -6.48 -10.37 -4.43
N PHE A 120 -6.71 -9.18 -3.87
CA PHE A 120 -7.05 -9.06 -2.46
C PHE A 120 -8.42 -9.62 -2.15
N LEU A 121 -9.41 -9.33 -3.01
CA LEU A 121 -10.75 -9.91 -2.87
C LEU A 121 -10.71 -11.43 -2.95
N LYS A 122 -9.93 -12.01 -3.88
CA LYS A 122 -9.74 -13.46 -3.97
C LYS A 122 -9.09 -14.04 -2.71
N ALA A 123 -8.02 -13.42 -2.21
CA ALA A 123 -7.36 -13.84 -0.98
C ALA A 123 -8.30 -13.81 0.25
N LEU A 124 -9.21 -12.85 0.31
CA LEU A 124 -10.17 -12.76 1.39
C LEU A 124 -11.31 -13.77 1.29
N SER A 125 -11.67 -14.22 0.08
CA SER A 125 -12.93 -14.92 -0.18
C SER A 125 -12.77 -16.39 -0.59
N VAL A 126 -11.62 -16.77 -1.16
CA VAL A 126 -11.37 -18.11 -1.68
C VAL A 126 -10.41 -18.82 -0.73
N ALA A 127 -10.85 -19.93 -0.15
CA ALA A 127 -10.01 -20.77 0.69
C ALA A 127 -8.76 -21.23 -0.08
N ASP A 128 -7.62 -21.21 0.60
CA ASP A 128 -6.32 -21.66 0.07
C ASP A 128 -5.85 -20.96 -1.22
N PHE A 129 -6.37 -19.75 -1.51
CA PHE A 129 -5.86 -18.95 -2.62
C PHE A 129 -4.42 -18.53 -2.36
N GLN A 130 -3.51 -18.98 -3.22
CA GLN A 130 -2.09 -18.66 -3.20
C GLN A 130 -1.68 -18.19 -4.60
N PRO A 131 -1.52 -16.87 -4.83
CA PRO A 131 -1.08 -16.38 -6.13
C PRO A 131 0.39 -16.77 -6.37
N THR A 132 0.72 -17.09 -7.62
CA THR A 132 2.11 -17.40 -7.99
C THR A 132 2.94 -16.12 -8.03
N MET A 133 4.25 -16.24 -7.77
CA MET A 133 5.17 -15.10 -7.91
C MET A 133 5.09 -14.46 -9.30
N ALA A 134 4.99 -15.27 -10.36
CA ALA A 134 4.84 -14.75 -11.73
C ALA A 134 3.59 -13.87 -11.92
N LEU A 135 2.47 -14.21 -11.26
CA LEU A 135 1.26 -13.39 -11.27
C LEU A 135 1.47 -12.07 -10.53
N LEU A 136 2.17 -12.10 -9.38
CA LEU A 136 2.49 -10.90 -8.60
C LEU A 136 3.42 -9.96 -9.38
N GLU A 137 4.45 -10.50 -10.04
CA GLU A 137 5.34 -9.72 -10.90
C GLU A 137 4.58 -9.08 -12.07
N THR A 138 3.71 -9.85 -12.72
CA THR A 138 2.90 -9.34 -13.84
C THR A 138 1.98 -8.20 -13.37
N ARG A 139 1.36 -8.36 -12.19
CA ARG A 139 0.52 -7.31 -11.58
C ARG A 139 1.33 -6.06 -11.26
N LEU A 140 2.46 -6.23 -10.60
CA LEU A 140 3.34 -5.13 -10.19
C LEU A 140 3.79 -4.35 -11.41
N LYS A 141 4.32 -5.04 -12.43
CA LYS A 141 4.80 -4.41 -13.66
C LYS A 141 3.70 -3.61 -14.36
N LEU A 142 2.52 -4.20 -14.55
CA LEU A 142 1.40 -3.51 -15.17
C LEU A 142 0.99 -2.24 -14.40
N SER A 143 0.91 -2.32 -13.07
CA SER A 143 0.56 -1.17 -12.24
C SER A 143 1.64 -0.08 -12.29
N VAL A 144 2.93 -0.45 -12.31
CA VAL A 144 4.04 0.50 -12.47
C VAL A 144 3.98 1.16 -13.85
N ASP A 145 3.77 0.40 -14.92
CA ASP A 145 3.72 0.92 -16.29
C ASP A 145 2.56 1.94 -16.46
N ILE A 146 1.38 1.64 -15.90
CA ILE A 146 0.22 2.57 -15.95
C ILE A 146 0.52 3.86 -15.19
N ILE A 147 1.08 3.76 -13.99
CA ILE A 147 1.38 4.94 -13.17
C ILE A 147 2.54 5.74 -13.76
N ALA A 148 3.57 5.10 -14.29
CA ALA A 148 4.69 5.76 -14.96
C ALA A 148 4.20 6.55 -16.17
N CYS A 149 3.35 5.95 -17.01
CA CYS A 149 2.72 6.64 -18.15
C CYS A 149 1.89 7.86 -17.71
N TYR A 150 1.13 7.72 -16.62
CA TYR A 150 0.36 8.84 -16.06
C TYR A 150 1.27 9.98 -15.55
N LEU A 151 2.35 9.65 -14.84
CA LEU A 151 3.32 10.62 -14.33
C LEU A 151 4.05 11.34 -15.46
N GLU A 152 4.48 10.62 -16.50
CA GLU A 152 5.08 11.21 -17.71
C GLU A 152 4.13 12.18 -18.41
N HIS A 153 2.85 11.81 -18.51
CA HIS A 153 1.83 12.68 -19.08
C HIS A 153 1.67 13.97 -18.27
N LEU A 154 1.68 13.89 -16.92
CA LEU A 154 1.61 15.06 -16.05
C LEU A 154 2.80 16.00 -16.24
N SER A 155 4.03 15.46 -16.34
CA SER A 155 5.23 16.27 -16.56
C SER A 155 5.24 17.02 -17.89
N GLN A 156 4.45 16.59 -18.87
CA GLN A 156 4.34 17.21 -20.18
C GLN A 156 3.21 18.26 -20.27
N ARG A 157 2.35 18.38 -19.25
CA ARG A 157 1.27 19.37 -19.26
C ARG A 157 1.85 20.78 -19.11
N PRO A 158 1.42 21.76 -19.92
CA PRO A 158 1.79 23.14 -19.69
C PRO A 158 1.29 23.55 -18.30
N ALA A 159 2.15 24.26 -17.54
CA ALA A 159 1.77 24.82 -16.25
C ALA A 159 0.48 25.64 -16.44
N GLN A 160 -0.58 25.23 -15.76
CA GLN A 160 -1.81 26.03 -15.75
C GLN A 160 -1.49 27.29 -14.93
N GLY A 161 -1.40 28.41 -15.64
CA GLY A 161 -1.19 29.74 -15.06
C GLY A 161 -2.42 30.26 -14.33
#